data_AF-A0AAX3UHC9-F1
#
_entry.id   AF-A0AAX3UHC9-F1
#
_cell.length_a   1.000
_cell.length_b   1.000
_cell.length_c   1.000
_cell.angle_alpha   90.00
_cell.angle_beta   90.00
_cell.angle_gamma   90.00
#
_symmetry.space_group_name_H-M   'P 1'
#
loop_
_entity.id
_entity.type
_entity.pdbx_description
1 polymer ?
#
loop_
_entity_poly.entity_id
_entity_poly.type
_entity_poly.pdbx_seq_one_letter_code
_entity_poly.pdbx_strand_id
1 'polypeptide(L)'
;MFTKRKTDRRTLYTLRVIKDTFLKLINQKNYSKITVSELCREAEITRSTFYLHYNTITDVLNDVLDDALQLSKNTDSISASKINFSFDYLKQNESMIPACQRIGDSDKYQKLLMDPDLSEYIIGRIMAHERDHVIPSIMKETGLSKEDAETIFLYIIHGSFAVNRAHHFIKDQKWSHDVELLNRFTEAGYHELKK
;
A
#
# COMPACT_ATOMS: atom_id res chain seq x y z
N MET A 1 17.28 -18.99 -29.89
CA MET A 1 16.76 -19.31 -28.53
C MET A 1 17.60 -18.55 -27.52
N PHE A 2 17.10 -17.45 -26.95
CA PHE A 2 17.81 -16.70 -25.89
C PHE A 2 17.55 -17.35 -24.52
N THR A 3 18.62 -17.59 -23.77
CA THR A 3 18.68 -18.33 -22.50
C THR A 3 18.08 -17.55 -21.32
N LYS A 4 16.75 -17.55 -21.21
CA LYS A 4 15.98 -16.80 -20.19
C LYS A 4 15.83 -17.50 -18.82
N ARG A 5 16.86 -18.12 -18.21
CA ARG A 5 16.65 -18.96 -16.99
C ARG A 5 17.59 -18.82 -15.79
N LYS A 6 18.76 -18.16 -15.90
CA LYS A 6 19.73 -18.08 -14.77
C LYS A 6 19.91 -16.67 -14.19
N THR A 7 19.96 -15.66 -15.05
CA THR A 7 20.07 -14.24 -14.63
C THR A 7 18.83 -13.80 -13.86
N ASP A 8 17.64 -14.21 -14.30
CA ASP A 8 16.36 -13.82 -13.69
C ASP A 8 16.25 -14.29 -12.23
N ARG A 9 16.61 -15.55 -11.95
CA ARG A 9 16.64 -16.07 -10.57
C ARG A 9 17.65 -15.36 -9.68
N ARG A 10 18.83 -15.02 -10.22
CA ARG A 10 19.86 -14.29 -9.48
C ARG A 10 19.39 -12.87 -9.17
N THR A 11 18.77 -12.18 -10.14
CA THR A 11 18.18 -10.86 -9.95
C THR A 11 17.09 -10.89 -8.88
N LEU A 12 16.14 -11.82 -8.96
CA LEU A 12 15.07 -11.98 -7.96
C LEU A 12 15.61 -12.27 -6.56
N TYR A 13 16.66 -13.10 -6.47
CA TYR A 13 17.34 -13.36 -5.20
C TYR A 13 17.99 -12.09 -4.64
N THR A 14 18.75 -11.35 -5.46
CA THR A 14 19.39 -10.10 -5.04
C THR A 14 18.36 -9.07 -4.58
N LEU A 15 17.27 -8.88 -5.32
CA LEU A 15 16.19 -7.97 -4.95
C LEU A 15 15.60 -8.36 -3.58
N ARG A 16 15.30 -9.65 -3.39
CA ARG A 16 14.79 -10.16 -2.10
C ARG A 16 15.75 -9.87 -0.95
N VAL A 17 17.04 -10.21 -1.11
CA VAL A 17 18.05 -9.98 -0.06
C VAL A 17 18.17 -8.49 0.27
N ILE A 18 18.13 -7.60 -0.72
CA ILE A 18 18.15 -6.15 -0.49
C ILE A 18 16.93 -5.70 0.32
N LYS A 19 15.71 -6.12 -0.08
CA LYS A 19 14.47 -5.78 0.62
C LYS A 19 14.43 -6.32 2.05
N ASP A 20 14.80 -7.58 2.26
CA ASP A 20 14.83 -8.22 3.57
C ASP A 20 15.85 -7.54 4.51
N THR A 21 17.02 -7.17 3.98
CA THR A 21 18.04 -6.44 4.73
C THR A 21 17.58 -5.03 5.08
N PHE A 22 16.89 -4.35 4.16
CA PHE A 22 16.31 -3.03 4.42
C PHE A 22 15.27 -3.09 5.54
N LEU A 23 14.36 -4.07 5.52
CA LEU A 23 13.37 -4.28 6.59
C LEU A 23 14.04 -4.59 7.94
N LYS A 24 15.10 -5.40 7.93
CA LYS A 24 15.92 -5.65 9.14
C LYS A 24 16.50 -4.35 9.70
N LEU A 25 17.02 -3.47 8.84
CA LEU A 25 17.59 -2.19 9.25
C LEU A 25 16.52 -1.22 9.79
N ILE A 26 15.36 -1.11 9.13
CA ILE A 26 14.24 -0.31 9.63
C ILE A 26 13.79 -0.76 11.01
N ASN A 27 13.85 -2.08 11.29
CA ASN A 27 13.48 -2.60 12.58
C ASN A 27 14.45 -2.19 13.71
N GLN A 28 15.63 -1.69 13.37
CA GLN A 28 16.71 -1.34 14.28
C GLN A 28 16.97 0.16 14.38
N LYS A 29 16.67 0.94 13.33
CA LYS A 29 16.94 2.39 13.27
C LYS A 29 15.98 3.10 12.33
N ASN A 30 15.82 4.41 12.54
CA ASN A 30 14.98 5.25 11.68
C ASN A 30 15.49 5.23 10.23
N TYR A 31 14.55 5.31 9.29
CA TYR A 31 14.81 5.32 7.85
C TYR A 31 15.92 6.31 7.43
N SER A 32 15.90 7.53 7.99
CA SER A 32 16.86 8.60 7.65
C SER A 32 18.32 8.29 8.00
N LYS A 33 18.58 7.23 8.79
CA LYS A 33 19.94 6.79 9.16
C LYS A 33 20.45 5.64 8.29
N ILE A 34 19.61 5.04 7.45
CA ILE A 34 19.99 3.93 6.59
C ILE A 34 20.78 4.46 5.39
N THR A 35 21.92 3.86 5.10
CA THR A 35 22.78 4.25 3.96
C THR A 35 22.99 3.08 3.00
N VAL A 36 23.25 3.38 1.72
CA VAL A 36 23.59 2.36 0.71
C VAL A 36 24.78 1.51 1.16
N SER A 37 25.80 2.14 1.74
CA SER A 37 27.02 1.43 2.19
C SER A 37 26.70 0.40 3.27
N GLU A 38 25.88 0.76 4.25
CA GLU A 38 25.47 -0.15 5.32
C GLU A 38 24.58 -1.27 4.79
N LEU A 39 23.58 -0.93 3.98
CA LEU A 39 22.68 -1.91 3.37
C LEU A 39 23.47 -2.95 2.56
N CYS A 40 24.44 -2.51 1.74
CA CYS A 40 25.30 -3.41 0.96
C CYS A 40 26.12 -4.34 1.85
N ARG A 41 26.68 -3.80 2.95
CA ARG A 41 27.48 -4.60 3.90
C ARG A 41 26.64 -5.67 4.58
N GLU A 42 25.47 -5.32 5.09
CA GLU A 42 24.56 -6.25 5.77
C GLU A 42 23.93 -7.26 4.82
N ALA A 43 23.72 -6.90 3.54
CA ALA A 43 23.18 -7.77 2.50
C ALA A 43 24.25 -8.64 1.82
N GLU A 44 25.52 -8.49 2.20
CA GLU A 44 26.67 -9.18 1.58
C GLU A 44 26.76 -8.98 0.06
N ILE A 45 26.51 -7.76 -0.43
CA ILE A 45 26.61 -7.38 -1.84
C ILE A 45 27.56 -6.20 -2.05
N THR A 46 28.04 -6.05 -3.28
CA THR A 46 28.82 -4.85 -3.66
C THR A 46 27.90 -3.68 -3.98
N ARG A 47 28.41 -2.44 -3.84
CA ARG A 47 27.68 -1.24 -4.28
C ARG A 47 27.34 -1.29 -5.76
N SER A 48 28.25 -1.81 -6.59
CA SER A 48 28.00 -2.02 -8.02
C SER A 48 26.78 -2.93 -8.24
N THR A 49 26.63 -3.98 -7.42
CA THR A 49 25.45 -4.86 -7.46
C THR A 49 24.18 -4.14 -7.02
N PHE A 50 24.24 -3.31 -5.97
CA PHE A 50 23.10 -2.50 -5.55
C PHE A 50 22.62 -1.56 -6.68
N TYR A 51 23.57 -0.84 -7.29
CA TYR A 51 23.28 0.12 -8.35
C TYR A 51 22.81 -0.50 -9.68
N LEU A 52 22.84 -1.83 -9.82
CA LEU A 52 22.16 -2.52 -10.93
C LEU A 52 20.64 -2.58 -10.74
N HIS A 53 20.15 -2.38 -9.52
CA HIS A 53 18.74 -2.57 -9.16
C HIS A 53 18.09 -1.29 -8.60
N TYR A 54 18.84 -0.48 -7.85
CA TYR A 54 18.32 0.71 -7.18
C TYR A 54 19.34 1.86 -7.26
N ASN A 55 18.88 3.10 -7.41
CA ASN A 55 19.76 4.27 -7.38
C ASN A 55 19.91 4.82 -5.96
N THR A 56 18.86 4.70 -5.14
CA THR A 56 18.80 5.28 -3.80
C THR A 56 18.18 4.33 -2.78
N ILE A 57 18.32 4.64 -1.49
CA ILE A 57 17.59 3.94 -0.41
C ILE A 57 16.07 4.16 -0.54
N THR A 58 15.65 5.33 -1.03
CA THR A 58 14.24 5.62 -1.30
C THR A 58 13.64 4.68 -2.35
N ASP A 59 14.44 4.27 -3.35
CA ASP A 59 13.97 3.31 -4.36
C ASP A 59 13.67 1.94 -3.72
N VAL A 60 14.49 1.52 -2.75
CA VAL A 60 14.26 0.30 -1.97
C VAL A 60 13.02 0.45 -1.09
N LEU A 61 12.87 1.58 -0.40
CA LEU A 61 11.68 1.89 0.39
C LEU A 61 10.42 1.76 -0.45
N ASN A 62 10.42 2.36 -1.63
CA ASN A 62 9.29 2.34 -2.56
C ASN A 62 8.91 0.92 -2.97
N ASP A 63 9.90 0.12 -3.37
CA ASP A 63 9.68 -1.26 -3.80
C ASP A 63 9.24 -2.18 -2.63
N VAL A 64 9.64 -1.85 -1.40
CA VAL A 64 9.16 -2.51 -0.18
C VAL A 64 7.73 -2.09 0.16
N LEU A 65 7.38 -0.80 0.01
CA LEU A 65 6.02 -0.30 0.20
C LEU A 65 5.06 -0.86 -0.84
N ASP A 66 5.50 -1.01 -2.09
CA ASP A 66 4.70 -1.61 -3.16
C ASP A 66 4.38 -3.08 -2.85
N ASP A 67 5.34 -3.83 -2.28
CA ASP A 67 5.06 -5.18 -1.78
C ASP A 67 4.10 -5.17 -0.59
N ALA A 68 4.28 -4.24 0.36
CA ALA A 68 3.48 -4.16 1.59
C ALA A 68 2.01 -3.80 1.32
N LEU A 69 1.80 -2.83 0.44
CA LEU A 69 0.50 -2.26 0.07
C LEU A 69 -0.13 -2.98 -1.14
N GLN A 70 0.57 -3.96 -1.72
CA GLN A 70 0.17 -4.71 -2.90
C GLN A 70 -0.12 -3.83 -4.13
N LEU A 71 0.55 -2.68 -4.25
CA LEU A 71 0.33 -1.72 -5.35
C LEU A 71 0.79 -2.28 -6.71
N SER A 72 1.70 -3.25 -6.72
CA SER A 72 2.21 -3.88 -7.95
C SER A 72 1.30 -4.98 -8.52
N LYS A 73 0.29 -5.44 -7.76
CA LYS A 73 -0.71 -6.37 -8.27
C LYS A 73 -1.83 -5.56 -8.92
N ASN A 74 -1.80 -5.47 -10.24
CA ASN A 74 -2.94 -4.95 -11.00
C ASN A 74 -4.21 -5.65 -10.54
N THR A 75 -5.14 -4.88 -9.99
CA THR A 75 -6.52 -5.29 -9.76
C THR A 75 -7.13 -5.51 -11.14
N ASP A 76 -7.01 -6.73 -11.66
CA ASP A 76 -7.69 -7.13 -12.88
C ASP A 76 -9.20 -6.94 -12.68
N SER A 77 -9.73 -5.88 -13.29
CA SER A 77 -11.11 -5.73 -13.79
C SER A 77 -12.20 -6.58 -13.11
N ILE A 78 -13.04 -5.97 -12.26
CA ILE A 78 -14.38 -6.50 -11.99
C ILE A 78 -15.42 -5.44 -12.35
N SER A 79 -16.11 -5.77 -13.43
CA SER A 79 -17.26 -5.08 -14.02
C SER A 79 -18.37 -4.80 -13.00
N ALA A 80 -18.79 -3.54 -12.96
CA ALA A 80 -19.94 -3.08 -12.21
C ALA A 80 -21.25 -3.72 -12.73
N SER A 81 -21.76 -4.73 -12.02
CA SER A 81 -23.18 -5.05 -12.05
C SER A 81 -23.61 -5.94 -10.87
N LYS A 82 -24.42 -5.36 -9.98
CA LYS A 82 -25.39 -6.00 -9.05
C LYS A 82 -24.89 -7.14 -8.16
N ILE A 83 -24.55 -6.92 -6.87
CA ILE A 83 -24.39 -8.04 -5.91
C ILE A 83 -24.89 -7.71 -4.49
N ASN A 84 -25.59 -8.70 -3.91
CA ASN A 84 -26.22 -8.76 -2.59
C ASN A 84 -25.21 -8.83 -1.42
N PHE A 85 -25.66 -8.30 -0.28
CA PHE A 85 -24.98 -8.19 1.02
C PHE A 85 -24.64 -9.53 1.69
N SER A 86 -23.35 -9.85 1.86
CA SER A 86 -22.78 -10.69 2.94
C SER A 86 -21.24 -10.67 2.89
N PHE A 87 -20.60 -11.21 3.94
CA PHE A 87 -19.15 -11.32 4.29
C PHE A 87 -18.15 -11.55 3.13
N ASP A 88 -18.59 -12.03 1.97
CA ASP A 88 -17.79 -12.17 0.75
C ASP A 88 -17.48 -10.84 0.02
N TYR A 89 -18.13 -9.73 0.40
CA TYR A 89 -17.97 -8.42 -0.25
C TYR A 89 -16.57 -7.81 -0.06
N LEU A 90 -15.92 -8.03 1.09
CA LEU A 90 -14.56 -7.55 1.38
C LEU A 90 -13.50 -8.33 0.59
N LYS A 91 -13.76 -9.60 0.25
CA LYS A 91 -12.89 -10.43 -0.58
C LYS A 91 -13.08 -10.18 -2.08
N GLN A 92 -14.29 -9.82 -2.52
CA GLN A 92 -14.58 -9.58 -3.94
C GLN A 92 -14.39 -8.11 -4.36
N ASN A 93 -14.30 -7.17 -3.42
CA ASN A 93 -14.07 -5.74 -3.68
C ASN A 93 -12.80 -5.21 -2.98
N GLU A 94 -11.69 -5.95 -3.03
CA GLU A 94 -10.38 -5.44 -2.59
C GLU A 94 -9.97 -4.15 -3.33
N SER A 95 -10.61 -3.83 -4.46
CA SER A 95 -10.44 -2.57 -5.20
C SER A 95 -11.12 -1.35 -4.57
N MET A 96 -12.12 -1.52 -3.69
CA MET A 96 -12.83 -0.43 -3.00
C MET A 96 -12.28 -0.17 -1.59
N ILE A 97 -11.45 -1.08 -1.11
CA ILE A 97 -10.66 -0.96 0.11
C ILE A 97 -9.47 -0.04 -0.22
N PRO A 98 -9.33 1.14 0.46
CA PRO A 98 -8.11 1.94 0.39
C PRO A 98 -6.87 1.06 0.44
N ALA A 99 -5.85 1.31 -0.37
CA ALA A 99 -4.67 0.43 -0.40
C ALA A 99 -4.02 0.24 1.00
N CYS A 100 -4.20 1.20 1.92
CA CYS A 100 -3.79 1.08 3.32
C CYS A 100 -4.51 -0.02 4.10
N GLN A 101 -5.63 -0.55 3.64
CA GLN A 101 -6.36 -1.67 4.23
C GLN A 101 -6.00 -3.02 3.55
N ARG A 102 -5.30 -3.00 2.40
CA ARG A 102 -4.83 -4.20 1.66
C ARG A 102 -3.53 -4.80 2.19
N ILE A 103 -2.98 -4.23 3.27
CA ILE A 103 -1.68 -4.62 3.82
C ILE A 103 -1.61 -6.13 3.99
N GLY A 104 -0.60 -6.77 3.42
CA GLY A 104 -0.40 -8.21 3.60
C GLY A 104 -0.23 -8.55 5.08
N ASP A 105 -0.77 -9.69 5.52
CA ASP A 105 -0.71 -10.20 6.91
C ASP A 105 0.72 -10.61 7.32
N SER A 106 1.69 -9.71 7.20
CA SER A 106 3.06 -9.97 7.55
C SER A 106 3.60 -8.89 8.47
N ASP A 107 3.83 -9.28 9.72
CA ASP A 107 4.48 -8.47 10.77
C ASP A 107 5.77 -7.80 10.29
N LYS A 108 6.41 -8.35 9.24
CA LYS A 108 7.63 -7.81 8.63
C LYS A 108 7.51 -6.35 8.15
N TYR A 109 6.32 -5.87 7.80
CA TYR A 109 6.11 -4.46 7.37
C TYR A 109 5.57 -3.56 8.47
N GLN A 110 5.15 -4.11 9.61
CA GLN A 110 4.41 -3.38 10.64
C GLN A 110 5.20 -2.16 11.15
N LYS A 111 6.49 -2.35 11.50
CA LYS A 111 7.34 -1.25 11.98
C LYS A 111 7.53 -0.15 10.93
N LEU A 112 7.63 -0.50 9.65
CA LEU A 112 7.72 0.48 8.56
C LEU A 112 6.44 1.32 8.47
N LEU A 113 5.28 0.66 8.51
CA LEU A 113 3.98 1.33 8.38
C LEU A 113 3.61 2.16 9.62
N MET A 114 4.15 1.78 10.78
CA MET A 114 3.99 2.49 12.04
C MET A 114 4.98 3.65 12.23
N ASP A 115 5.93 3.85 11.31
CA ASP A 115 6.92 4.93 11.42
C ASP A 115 6.22 6.30 11.23
N PRO A 116 6.20 7.18 12.26
CA PRO A 116 5.55 8.48 12.15
C PRO A 116 6.23 9.38 11.11
N ASP A 117 7.54 9.24 10.91
CA ASP A 117 8.31 10.05 9.95
C ASP A 117 7.98 9.68 8.50
N LEU A 118 7.45 8.47 8.27
CA LEU A 118 7.09 7.96 6.95
C LEU A 118 5.58 8.01 6.65
N SER A 119 4.74 8.33 7.64
CA SER A 119 3.27 8.24 7.49
C SER A 119 2.75 9.09 6.32
N GLU A 120 3.15 10.36 6.22
CA GLU A 120 2.74 11.25 5.12
C GLU A 120 3.28 10.80 3.76
N TYR A 121 4.49 10.25 3.74
CA TYR A 121 5.07 9.70 2.52
C TYR A 121 4.27 8.49 2.01
N ILE A 122 3.92 7.57 2.93
CA ILE A 122 3.13 6.38 2.61
C ILE A 122 1.73 6.77 2.15
N ILE A 123 1.07 7.71 2.84
CA ILE A 123 -0.24 8.22 2.42
C ILE A 123 -0.15 8.85 1.02
N GLY A 124 0.85 9.70 0.77
CA GLY A 124 1.06 10.34 -0.53
C GLY A 124 1.27 9.32 -1.66
N ARG A 125 1.99 8.22 -1.39
CA ARG A 125 2.16 7.10 -2.32
C ARG A 125 0.82 6.42 -2.66
N ILE A 126 0.03 6.10 -1.64
CA ILE A 126 -1.29 5.49 -1.80
C ILE A 126 -2.21 6.41 -2.60
N MET A 127 -2.24 7.69 -2.24
CA MET A 127 -3.05 8.68 -2.94
C MET A 127 -2.65 8.79 -4.41
N ALA A 128 -1.35 8.87 -4.71
CA ALA A 128 -0.86 8.96 -6.08
C ALA A 128 -1.24 7.73 -6.92
N HIS A 129 -1.20 6.53 -6.33
CA HIS A 129 -1.56 5.29 -7.00
C HIS A 129 -3.06 5.16 -7.27
N GLU A 130 -3.89 5.50 -6.28
CA GLU A 130 -5.34 5.23 -6.34
C GLU A 130 -6.15 6.39 -6.95
N ARG A 131 -5.56 7.60 -7.08
CA ARG A 131 -6.21 8.84 -7.54
C ARG A 131 -7.04 8.65 -8.80
N ASP A 132 -6.42 8.09 -9.85
CA ASP A 132 -7.00 8.02 -11.19
C ASP A 132 -8.13 7.00 -11.31
N HIS A 133 -8.26 6.10 -10.32
CA HIS A 133 -9.34 5.11 -10.26
C HIS A 133 -10.46 5.55 -9.32
N VAL A 134 -10.11 6.04 -8.12
CA VAL A 134 -11.08 6.29 -7.04
C VAL A 134 -11.87 7.57 -7.27
N ILE A 135 -11.22 8.67 -7.68
CA ILE A 135 -11.91 9.96 -7.87
C ILE A 135 -13.03 9.85 -8.92
N PRO A 136 -12.80 9.27 -10.12
CA PRO A 136 -13.88 9.07 -11.08
C PRO A 136 -15.03 8.21 -10.56
N SER A 137 -14.75 7.22 -9.69
CA SER A 137 -15.79 6.39 -9.07
C SER A 137 -16.67 7.23 -8.14
N ILE A 138 -16.05 8.03 -7.26
CA ILE A 138 -16.77 8.93 -6.34
C ILE A 138 -17.66 9.89 -7.14
N MET A 139 -17.11 10.53 -8.18
CA MET A 139 -17.88 11.44 -9.04
C MET A 139 -19.06 10.73 -9.71
N LYS A 140 -18.86 9.52 -10.21
CA LYS A 140 -19.91 8.73 -10.87
C LYS A 140 -21.03 8.31 -9.91
N GLU A 141 -20.68 7.95 -8.68
CA GLU A 141 -21.65 7.48 -7.68
C GLU A 141 -22.46 8.60 -7.04
N THR A 142 -21.84 9.79 -6.88
CA THR A 142 -22.42 10.92 -6.14
C THR A 142 -22.89 12.07 -7.03
N GLY A 143 -22.36 12.21 -8.25
CA GLY A 143 -22.58 13.39 -9.11
C GLY A 143 -21.82 14.65 -8.66
N LEU A 144 -20.82 14.50 -7.77
CA LEU A 144 -19.98 15.58 -7.30
C LEU A 144 -19.00 16.11 -8.36
N SER A 145 -18.51 17.34 -8.13
CA SER A 145 -17.39 17.89 -8.89
C SER A 145 -16.11 17.11 -8.61
N LYS A 146 -15.09 17.29 -9.47
CA LYS A 146 -13.78 16.68 -9.24
C LYS A 146 -13.12 17.18 -7.95
N GLU A 147 -13.24 18.48 -7.65
CA GLU A 147 -12.66 19.11 -6.46
C GLU A 147 -13.30 18.57 -5.16
N ASP A 148 -14.62 18.40 -5.15
CA ASP A 148 -15.33 17.80 -4.01
C ASP A 148 -14.95 16.32 -3.86
N ALA A 149 -14.89 15.56 -4.96
CA ALA A 149 -14.48 14.16 -4.93
C ALA A 149 -13.02 13.99 -4.46
N GLU A 150 -12.12 14.91 -4.83
CA GLU A 150 -10.75 14.96 -4.31
C GLU A 150 -10.71 15.21 -2.80
N THR A 151 -11.58 16.08 -2.29
CA THR A 151 -11.71 16.36 -0.84
C THR A 151 -12.19 15.13 -0.09
N ILE A 152 -13.20 14.43 -0.60
CA ILE A 152 -13.71 13.19 -0.02
C ILE A 152 -12.64 12.09 -0.05
N PHE A 153 -11.94 11.93 -1.18
CA PHE A 153 -10.85 10.97 -1.30
C PHE A 153 -9.72 11.23 -0.29
N LEU A 154 -9.30 12.49 -0.15
CA LEU A 154 -8.30 12.92 0.83
C LEU A 154 -8.71 12.49 2.24
N TYR A 155 -9.94 12.82 2.65
CA TYR A 155 -10.48 12.49 3.96
C TYR A 155 -10.49 10.97 4.20
N ILE A 156 -11.00 10.19 3.24
CA ILE A 156 -11.12 8.73 3.36
C ILE A 156 -9.74 8.08 3.52
N ILE A 157 -8.74 8.46 2.71
CA ILE A 157 -7.41 7.86 2.80
C ILE A 157 -6.75 8.18 4.15
N HIS A 158 -6.80 9.43 4.60
CA HIS A 158 -6.20 9.83 5.87
C HIS A 158 -6.90 9.16 7.06
N GLY A 159 -8.24 9.17 7.07
CA GLY A 159 -9.03 8.52 8.11
C GLY A 159 -8.77 7.01 8.17
N SER A 160 -8.77 6.34 7.02
CA SER A 160 -8.51 4.90 6.93
C SER A 160 -7.09 4.55 7.39
N PHE A 161 -6.08 5.31 6.97
CA PHE A 161 -4.70 5.10 7.42
C PHE A 161 -4.55 5.32 8.93
N ALA A 162 -5.18 6.36 9.48
CA ALA A 162 -5.15 6.65 10.91
C ALA A 162 -5.79 5.52 11.74
N VAL A 163 -6.92 4.98 11.30
CA VAL A 163 -7.58 3.85 11.98
C VAL A 163 -6.75 2.58 11.87
N ASN A 164 -6.20 2.27 10.69
CA ASN A 164 -5.30 1.12 10.55
C ASN A 164 -4.08 1.23 11.47
N ARG A 165 -3.49 2.43 11.59
CA ARG A 165 -2.37 2.70 12.50
C ARG A 165 -2.78 2.56 13.97
N ALA A 166 -3.99 2.97 14.35
CA ALA A 166 -4.51 2.78 15.71
C ALA A 166 -4.67 1.29 16.07
N HIS A 167 -4.92 0.44 15.07
CA HIS A 167 -4.92 -1.03 15.19
C HIS A 167 -3.54 -1.66 15.02
N HIS A 168 -2.47 -0.86 14.96
CA HIS A 168 -1.12 -1.33 14.68
C HIS A 168 -1.01 -2.16 13.38
N PHE A 169 -1.91 -1.92 12.42
CA PHE A 169 -2.04 -2.71 11.19
C PHE A 169 -2.27 -4.21 11.42
N ILE A 170 -2.83 -4.60 12.57
CA ILE A 170 -3.20 -5.98 12.90
C ILE A 170 -4.66 -6.21 12.49
N LYS A 171 -4.91 -7.24 11.69
CA LYS A 171 -6.26 -7.61 11.23
C LYS A 171 -6.95 -8.58 12.19
N ASP A 172 -7.30 -8.08 13.36
CA ASP A 172 -8.11 -8.82 14.33
C ASP A 172 -9.62 -8.55 14.15
N GLN A 173 -10.44 -9.15 15.02
CA GLN A 173 -11.89 -8.99 14.98
C GLN A 173 -12.32 -7.53 15.22
N LYS A 174 -11.58 -6.77 16.04
CA LYS A 174 -11.90 -5.37 16.32
C LYS A 174 -11.59 -4.51 15.09
N TRP A 175 -10.43 -4.72 14.46
CA TRP A 175 -10.08 -4.05 13.21
C TRP A 175 -11.13 -4.30 12.14
N SER A 176 -11.59 -5.55 11.96
CA SER A 176 -12.64 -5.87 10.99
C SER A 176 -13.95 -5.12 11.28
N HIS A 177 -14.35 -5.05 12.55
CA HIS A 177 -15.55 -4.30 12.96
C HIS A 177 -15.43 -2.80 12.65
N ASP A 178 -14.29 -2.19 13.01
CA ASP A 178 -14.09 -0.75 12.83
C ASP A 178 -14.02 -0.39 11.33
N VAL A 179 -13.40 -1.23 10.48
CA VAL A 179 -13.39 -1.04 9.02
C VAL A 179 -14.79 -1.18 8.43
N GLU A 180 -15.58 -2.15 8.87
CA GLU A 180 -16.97 -2.32 8.42
C GLU A 180 -17.83 -1.10 8.78
N LEU A 181 -17.66 -0.56 9.99
CA LEU A 181 -18.32 0.67 10.43
C LEU A 181 -17.97 1.86 9.52
N LEU A 182 -16.68 2.06 9.21
CA LEU A 182 -16.25 3.15 8.32
C LEU A 182 -16.80 2.99 6.91
N ASN A 183 -16.78 1.78 6.35
CA ASN A 183 -17.30 1.52 5.01
C ASN A 183 -18.81 1.85 4.93
N ARG A 184 -19.59 1.44 5.93
CA ARG A 184 -21.02 1.79 6.02
C ARG A 184 -21.24 3.29 6.15
N PHE A 185 -20.40 4.00 6.91
CA PHE A 185 -20.47 5.45 7.04
C PHE A 185 -20.19 6.14 5.70
N THR A 186 -19.14 5.72 5.00
CA THR A 186 -18.80 6.25 3.67
C THR A 186 -19.89 5.97 2.64
N GLU A 187 -20.43 4.75 2.59
CA GLU A 187 -21.50 4.37 1.66
C GLU A 187 -22.78 5.18 1.91
N ALA A 188 -23.18 5.34 3.18
CA ALA A 188 -24.32 6.18 3.53
C ALA A 188 -24.11 7.65 3.11
N GLY A 189 -22.89 8.17 3.30
CA GLY A 189 -22.50 9.50 2.82
C GLY A 189 -22.60 9.64 1.31
N TYR A 190 -22.14 8.65 0.54
CA TYR A 190 -22.25 8.66 -0.92
C TYR A 190 -23.70 8.63 -1.39
N HIS A 191 -24.55 7.80 -0.75
CA HIS A 191 -25.97 7.74 -1.06
C HIS A 191 -26.67 9.08 -0.83
N GLU A 192 -26.39 9.76 0.28
CA GLU A 192 -26.98 11.07 0.60
C GLU A 192 -26.52 12.17 -0.38
N LEU A 193 -25.25 12.11 -0.82
CA LEU A 193 -24.69 13.09 -1.75
C LEU A 193 -25.14 12.88 -3.20
N LYS A 194 -25.81 11.76 -3.51
CA LYS A 194 -26.22 11.40 -4.85
C LYS A 194 -27.29 12.36 -5.39
N LYS A 195 -26.92 13.10 -6.43
CA LYS A 195 -27.81 13.99 -7.18
C LYS A 195 -28.62 13.25 -8.25
#